data_AF-A0A6A1VX49-F1
#
_entry.id   AF-A0A6A1VX49-F1
#
_cell.length_a   1.000
_cell.length_b   1.000
_cell.length_c   1.000
_cell.angle_alpha   90.00
_cell.angle_beta   90.00
_cell.angle_gamma   90.00
#
_symmetry.space_group_name_H-M   'P 1'
#
loop_
_entity.id
_entity.type
_entity.pdbx_description
1 polymer ?
#
loop_
_entity_poly.entity_id
_entity_poly.type
_entity_poly.pdbx_seq_one_letter_code
_entity_poly.pdbx_strand_id
1 'polypeptide(L)'
;MSLSNPLKKLALCVILDLDGTLFNTDALVSEVLRGVLGKYGKQWDGREVHKTVGKTPLEAAAAIVEDYELPCTANEFMSGTVT
;
A
#
# COMPACT_ATOMS: atom_id res chain seq x y z
N MET A 1 15.42 -36.14 -30.70
CA MET A 1 15.55 -35.82 -29.26
C MET A 1 16.56 -34.69 -29.12
N SER A 2 16.12 -33.43 -29.09
CA SER A 2 17.00 -32.27 -28.94
C SER A 2 17.08 -31.92 -27.45
N LEU A 3 18.25 -32.13 -26.85
CA LEU A 3 18.55 -31.67 -25.49
C LEU A 3 18.69 -30.15 -25.55
N SER A 4 17.60 -29.44 -25.29
CA SER A 4 17.61 -28.02 -25.00
C SER A 4 18.43 -27.80 -23.73
N ASN A 5 19.70 -27.43 -23.88
CA ASN A 5 20.51 -26.96 -22.77
C ASN A 5 19.95 -25.59 -22.35
N PRO A 6 19.38 -25.43 -21.14
CA PRO A 6 19.05 -24.10 -20.66
C PRO A 6 20.38 -23.46 -20.29
N LEU A 7 20.89 -22.56 -21.15
CA LEU A 7 21.95 -21.64 -20.76
C LEU A 7 21.43 -20.88 -19.55
N LYS A 8 21.86 -21.27 -18.34
CA LYS A 8 21.61 -20.52 -17.11
C LYS A 8 22.23 -19.14 -17.34
N LYS A 9 21.38 -18.17 -17.68
CA LYS A 9 21.77 -16.78 -17.88
C LYS A 9 22.25 -16.29 -16.51
N LEU A 10 23.56 -16.28 -16.31
CA LEU A 10 24.18 -15.77 -15.09
C LEU A 10 23.92 -14.27 -15.06
N ALA A 11 23.06 -13.83 -14.14
CA ALA A 11 22.85 -12.41 -13.88
C ALA A 11 24.05 -11.91 -13.07
N LEU A 12 24.80 -10.96 -13.62
CA LEU A 12 25.95 -10.35 -12.95
C LEU A 12 25.53 -9.32 -11.89
N CYS A 13 24.34 -8.74 -12.04
CA CYS A 13 23.75 -7.76 -11.15
C CYS A 13 22.24 -7.97 -11.07
N VAL A 14 21.65 -7.77 -9.90
CA VAL A 14 20.22 -7.90 -9.63
C VAL A 14 19.73 -6.59 -9.04
N ILE A 15 18.68 -6.02 -9.65
CA ILE A 15 17.96 -4.88 -9.09
C ILE A 15 16.71 -5.46 -8.45
N LEU A 16 16.56 -5.22 -7.14
CA LEU A 16 15.42 -5.65 -6.36
C LEU A 16 14.56 -4.43 -6.07
N ASP A 17 13.25 -4.62 -6.17
CA ASP A 17 12.30 -3.64 -5.68
C ASP A 17 12.36 -3.56 -4.15
N LEU A 18 12.01 -2.41 -3.59
CA LEU A 18 12.09 -2.17 -2.15
C LEU A 18 10.77 -2.54 -1.48
N ASP A 19 9.70 -1.89 -1.90
CA ASP A 19 8.37 -2.03 -1.34
C ASP A 19 7.74 -3.36 -1.73
N GLY A 20 7.22 -4.10 -0.75
CA GLY A 20 6.63 -5.42 -0.95
C GLY A 20 7.62 -6.54 -1.33
N THR A 21 8.87 -6.21 -1.70
CA THR A 21 9.90 -7.19 -2.09
C THR A 21 11.00 -7.33 -1.03
N LEU A 22 11.64 -6.23 -0.61
CA LEU A 22 12.66 -6.25 0.45
C LEU A 22 12.07 -5.86 1.81
N PHE A 23 11.11 -4.94 1.82
CA PHE A 23 10.39 -4.52 3.02
C PHE A 23 8.90 -4.76 2.87
N ASN A 24 8.29 -5.26 3.94
CA ASN A 24 6.83 -5.38 4.02
C ASN A 24 6.23 -4.01 4.43
N THR A 25 6.19 -3.08 3.48
CA THR A 25 5.59 -1.76 3.69
C THR A 25 4.06 -1.82 3.78
N ASP A 26 3.42 -2.84 3.22
CA ASP A 26 1.97 -3.08 3.34
C ASP A 26 1.52 -3.31 4.79
N ALA A 27 2.31 -4.05 5.58
CA ALA A 27 2.01 -4.30 6.99
C ALA A 27 2.05 -3.01 7.81
N LEU A 28 3.04 -2.14 7.56
CA LEU A 28 3.19 -0.85 8.23
C LEU A 28 2.03 0.08 7.87
N VAL A 29 1.69 0.19 6.58
CA VAL A 29 0.56 1.00 6.10
C VAL A 29 -0.74 0.52 6.72
N SER A 30 -0.98 -0.79 6.77
CA SER A 30 -2.18 -1.37 7.40
C SER A 30 -2.29 -1.05 8.90
N GLU A 31 -1.16 -1.03 9.62
CA GLU A 31 -1.15 -0.67 11.03
C GLU A 31 -1.47 0.81 11.25
N VAL A 32 -0.85 1.70 10.48
CA VAL A 32 -1.13 3.14 10.54
C VAL A 32 -2.58 3.42 10.21
N LEU A 33 -3.11 2.81 9.15
CA LEU A 33 -4.51 2.97 8.75
C LEU A 33 -5.48 2.45 9.80
N ARG A 34 -5.18 1.33 10.46
CA ARG A 34 -5.96 0.84 11.61
C ARG A 34 -6.00 1.88 12.74
N GLY A 35 -4.86 2.52 13.05
CA GLY A 35 -4.79 3.56 14.07
C GLY A 35 -5.59 4.82 13.69
N VAL A 36 -5.48 5.27 12.44
CA VAL A 36 -6.20 6.46 11.94
C VAL A 36 -7.70 6.19 11.88
N LEU A 37 -8.13 5.08 11.27
CA LEU A 37 -9.55 4.70 11.18
C LEU A 37 -10.17 4.45 12.57
N GLY A 38 -9.37 3.94 13.51
CA GLY A 38 -9.77 3.80 14.90
C GLY A 38 -10.23 5.11 15.53
N LYS A 39 -9.64 6.27 15.15
CA LYS A 39 -10.08 7.60 15.61
C LYS A 39 -11.50 7.94 15.15
N TYR A 40 -11.92 7.39 14.02
CA TYR A 40 -13.26 7.58 13.45
C TYR A 40 -14.22 6.44 13.82
N GLY A 41 -13.82 5.51 14.70
CA GLY A 41 -14.62 4.34 15.07
C GLY A 41 -14.75 3.29 13.95
N LYS A 42 -13.91 3.36 12.92
CA LYS A 42 -13.89 2.41 11.79
C LYS A 42 -12.73 1.42 11.97
N GLN A 43 -12.89 0.19 11.46
CA GLN A 43 -11.81 -0.81 11.45
C GLN A 43 -11.27 -0.99 10.04
N TRP A 44 -9.95 -0.96 9.90
CA TRP A 44 -9.27 -1.35 8.67
C TRP A 44 -9.50 -2.83 8.38
N ASP A 45 -10.07 -3.13 7.22
CA ASP A 45 -10.40 -4.50 6.80
C ASP A 45 -9.51 -5.04 5.67
N GLY A 46 -8.51 -4.26 5.24
CA GLY A 46 -7.55 -4.67 4.21
C GLY A 46 -8.12 -4.81 2.80
N ARG A 47 -9.40 -4.50 2.56
CA ARG A 47 -10.03 -4.62 1.24
C ARG A 47 -9.40 -3.70 0.20
N GLU A 48 -8.78 -2.61 0.66
CA GLU A 48 -8.27 -1.53 -0.19
C GLU A 48 -6.76 -1.59 -0.45
N VAL A 49 -6.05 -2.59 0.09
CA VAL A 49 -4.59 -2.73 -0.15
C VAL A 49 -4.30 -2.74 -1.65
N HIS A 50 -5.14 -3.39 -2.46
CA HIS A 50 -4.96 -3.46 -3.91
C HIS A 50 -5.42 -2.22 -4.67
N LYS A 51 -6.33 -1.40 -4.12
CA LYS A 51 -6.78 -0.15 -4.76
C LYS A 51 -5.85 1.04 -4.48
N THR A 52 -4.92 0.88 -3.54
CA THR A 52 -3.95 1.89 -3.12
C THR A 52 -2.61 1.74 -3.86
N VAL A 53 -2.32 0.53 -4.35
CA VAL A 53 -1.10 0.21 -5.09
C VAL A 53 -1.06 0.96 -6.42
N GLY A 54 0.00 1.75 -6.63
CA GLY A 54 0.23 2.52 -7.86
C GLY A 54 -0.51 3.87 -7.95
N LYS A 55 -1.29 4.24 -6.92
CA LYS A 55 -1.90 5.57 -6.83
C LYS A 55 -1.00 6.54 -6.08
N THR A 56 -1.18 7.83 -6.34
CA THR A 56 -0.53 8.86 -5.54
C THR A 56 -1.09 8.84 -4.10
N PRO A 57 -0.31 9.28 -3.09
CA PRO A 57 -0.76 9.29 -1.70
C PRO A 57 -2.09 10.01 -1.46
N LEU A 58 -2.37 11.05 -2.25
CA LEU A 58 -3.60 11.83 -2.14
C LEU A 58 -4.82 11.12 -2.74
N GLU A 59 -4.64 10.40 -3.87
CA GLU A 59 -5.69 9.56 -4.45
C GLU A 59 -6.01 8.36 -3.56
N ALA A 60 -4.99 7.78 -2.92
CA ALA A 60 -5.13 6.77 -1.89
C ALA A 60 -5.95 7.28 -0.70
N ALA A 61 -5.61 8.46 -0.17
CA ALA A 61 -6.35 9.09 0.91
C ALA A 61 -7.81 9.40 0.52
N ALA A 62 -8.04 9.89 -0.70
CA ALA A 62 -9.39 10.15 -1.21
C ALA A 62 -10.24 8.88 -1.28
N ALA A 63 -9.67 7.77 -1.80
CA ALA A 63 -10.36 6.49 -1.86
C ALA A 63 -10.73 5.98 -0.46
N ILE A 64 -9.84 6.12 0.53
CA ILE A 64 -10.11 5.70 1.91
C ILE A 64 -11.21 6.57 2.55
N VAL A 65 -11.18 7.89 2.34
CA VAL A 65 -12.21 8.81 2.85
C VAL A 65 -13.58 8.48 2.28
N GLU A 66 -13.66 8.22 0.96
CA GLU A 66 -14.90 7.87 0.27
C GLU A 66 -15.42 6.50 0.74
N ASP A 67 -14.57 5.46 0.73
CA ASP A 67 -14.98 4.09 1.04
C ASP A 67 -15.38 3.89 2.51
N TYR A 68 -14.74 4.62 3.44
CA TYR A 68 -15.08 4.55 4.86
C TYR A 68 -16.07 5.63 5.30
N GLU A 69 -16.52 6.48 4.36
CA GLU A 69 -17.42 7.62 4.58
C GLU A 69 -16.95 8.51 5.74
N LEU A 70 -15.66 8.87 5.72
CA LEU A 70 -15.05 9.64 6.79
C LEU A 70 -15.50 11.10 6.74
N PRO A 71 -15.77 11.75 7.90
CA PRO A 71 -16.15 13.16 7.96
C PRO A 71 -14.93 14.09 7.85
N CYS A 72 -14.03 13.85 6.91
CA CYS A 72 -12.83 14.66 6.66
C CYS A 72 -12.47 14.64 5.18
N THR A 73 -11.71 15.64 4.72
CA THR A 73 -11.16 15.66 3.36
C THR A 73 -9.89 14.81 3.26
N ALA A 74 -9.51 14.38 2.04
CA ALA A 74 -8.27 13.64 1.79
C ALA A 74 -7.01 14.39 2.29
N ASN A 75 -7.01 15.72 2.22
CA ASN A 75 -5.93 16.55 2.73
C ASN A 75 -5.84 16.53 4.26
N GLU A 76 -6.97 16.63 4.96
CA GLU A 76 -7.02 16.53 6.42
C GLU A 76 -6.60 15.13 6.89
N PHE A 77 -7.00 14.10 6.15
CA PHE A 77 -6.59 12.72 6.39
C PHE A 77 -5.06 12.55 6.27
N MET A 78 -4.43 13.14 5.26
CA MET A 78 -2.97 13.09 5.10
C MET A 78 -2.20 13.97 6.09
N SER A 79 -2.78 15.09 6.54
CA SER A 79 -2.12 16.00 7.48
C SER A 79 -2.06 15.44 8.90
N GLY A 80 -2.82 14.38 9.22
CA GLY A 80 -2.85 13.76 10.55
C GLY A 80 -3.53 14.61 11.64
N THR A 81 -4.08 15.78 11.27
CA THR A 81 -4.71 16.74 12.18
C THR A 81 -6.19 16.40 12.31
N VAL A 82 -6.50 15.39 13.12
CA VAL A 82 -7.84 15.25 13.69
C VAL A 82 -7.90 16.22 14.86
N THR A 83 -8.75 17.25 14.74
CA THR A 83 -9.00 18.21 15.84
C THR A 83 -9.89 17.56 16.89
#